data_AF-A0A2K9LHC6-F1
#
_entry.id   AF-A0A2K9LHC6-F1
#
_cell.length_a   1.000
_cell.length_b   1.000
_cell.length_c   1.000
_cell.angle_alpha   90.00
_cell.angle_beta   90.00
_cell.angle_gamma   90.00
#
_symmetry.space_group_name_H-M   'P 1'
#
loop_
_entity.id
_entity.type
_entity.pdbx_description
1 polymer ?
#
loop_
_entity_poly.entity_id
_entity_poly.type
_entity_poly.pdbx_seq_one_letter_code
_entity_poly.pdbx_strand_id
1 'polypeptide(L)'
;MLIPQIVKYTEELELALDDGDLESIRVISQDCDRFLRKSLPLPDRHGEDLAQLADDMDLLLVSYRRAIELVEKAKVEAGSQLQTLGRNSVSTHKYLDIARNMGA
;
A
#
# COMPACT_ATOMS: atom_id res chain seq x y z
N MET A 1 15.59 18.48 -8.75
CA MET A 1 16.37 17.44 -9.45
C MET A 1 15.58 16.16 -9.30
N LEU A 2 15.36 15.44 -10.39
CA LEU A 2 14.46 14.28 -10.45
C LEU A 2 15.05 13.09 -9.68
N ILE A 3 16.32 12.77 -9.94
CA ILE A 3 17.05 11.63 -9.36
C ILE A 3 17.03 11.64 -7.82
N PRO A 4 17.50 12.70 -7.10
CA PRO A 4 17.53 12.68 -5.64
C PRO A 4 16.14 12.53 -5.01
N GLN A 5 15.10 13.01 -5.69
CA GLN A 5 13.74 12.92 -5.19
C GLN A 5 13.17 11.51 -5.38
N ILE A 6 13.51 10.81 -6.46
CA ILE A 6 13.15 9.39 -6.67
C ILE A 6 13.84 8.51 -5.62
N VAL A 7 15.14 8.71 -5.38
CA VAL A 7 15.89 7.98 -4.35
C VAL A 7 15.24 8.17 -3.00
N LYS A 8 14.91 9.42 -2.63
CA LYS A 8 14.20 9.72 -1.39
C LYS A 8 12.86 8.99 -1.27
N TYR A 9 12.03 9.02 -2.31
CA TYR A 9 10.75 8.30 -2.29
C TYR A 9 10.94 6.79 -2.15
N THR A 10 11.99 6.24 -2.75
CA THR A 10 12.32 4.81 -2.65
C THR A 10 12.72 4.45 -1.22
N GLU A 11 13.59 5.23 -0.59
CA GLU A 11 14.01 5.03 0.80
C GLU A 11 12.84 5.15 1.79
N GLU A 12 12.01 6.19 1.66
CA GLU A 12 10.83 6.37 2.51
C GLU A 12 9.81 5.23 2.32
N LEU A 13 9.64 4.76 1.08
CA LEU A 13 8.74 3.64 0.78
C LEU A 13 9.26 2.33 1.38
N GLU A 14 10.56 2.03 1.28
CA GLU A 14 11.14 0.83 1.87
C GLU A 14 11.03 0.82 3.40
N LEU A 15 11.24 1.98 4.06
CA LEU A 15 11.02 2.10 5.50
C LEU A 15 9.56 1.80 5.88
N ALA A 16 8.60 2.37 5.16
CA ALA A 16 7.18 2.11 5.40
C ALA A 16 6.80 0.63 5.12
N LEU A 17 7.47 -0.02 4.17
CA LEU A 17 7.29 -1.44 3.87
C LEU A 17 7.85 -2.35 4.95
N ASP A 18 8.98 -1.98 5.54
CA ASP A 18 9.59 -2.72 6.67
C ASP A 18 8.74 -2.59 7.93
N ASP A 19 8.16 -1.41 8.19
CA ASP A 19 7.27 -1.16 9.32
C ASP A 19 5.84 -1.69 9.10
N GLY A 20 5.49 -2.06 7.86
CA GLY A 20 4.15 -2.50 7.49
C GLY A 20 3.08 -1.39 7.57
N ASP A 21 3.50 -0.12 7.52
CA ASP A 21 2.59 1.03 7.61
C ASP A 21 1.89 1.30 6.28
N LEU A 22 0.70 0.70 6.13
CA LEU A 22 -0.11 0.80 4.92
C LEU A 22 -0.55 2.25 4.60
N GLU A 23 -0.70 3.12 5.61
CA GLU A 23 -1.12 4.50 5.36
C GLU A 23 0.05 5.34 4.86
N SER A 24 1.24 5.18 5.45
CA SER A 24 2.46 5.83 4.95
C SER A 24 2.79 5.37 3.53
N ILE A 25 2.68 4.06 3.23
CA ILE A 25 2.83 3.52 1.87
C ILE A 25 1.88 4.24 0.90
N ARG A 26 0.60 4.39 1.27
CA ARG A 26 -0.41 5.08 0.44
C ARG A 26 -0.03 6.53 0.16
N VAL A 27 0.36 7.28 1.19
CA VAL A 27 0.71 8.71 1.07
C VAL A 27 1.96 8.89 0.19
N ILE A 28 3.03 8.14 0.47
CA ILE A 28 4.29 8.20 -0.29
C ILE A 28 4.02 7.86 -1.76
N SER A 29 3.22 6.83 -2.02
CA SER A 29 2.86 6.42 -3.39
C SER A 29 2.16 7.54 -4.17
N GLN A 30 1.21 8.23 -3.53
CA GLN A 30 0.45 9.32 -4.16
C GLN A 30 1.33 10.55 -4.44
N ASP A 31 2.23 10.88 -3.52
CA ASP A 31 3.14 12.00 -3.68
C ASP A 31 4.19 11.73 -4.76
N CYS A 32 4.70 10.50 -4.82
CA CYS A 32 5.59 10.03 -5.86
C CYS A 32 4.93 10.09 -7.26
N ASP A 33 3.72 9.54 -7.44
CA ASP A 33 2.99 9.62 -8.72
C ASP A 33 2.75 11.07 -9.15
N ARG A 34 2.33 11.92 -8.20
CA ARG A 34 2.13 13.36 -8.46
C ARG A 34 3.41 14.05 -8.90
N PHE A 35 4.53 13.71 -8.28
CA PHE A 35 5.83 14.26 -8.64
C PHE A 35 6.27 13.80 -10.03
N LEU A 36 6.23 12.49 -10.31
CA LEU A 36 6.61 11.92 -11.60
C LEU A 36 5.79 12.51 -12.75
N ARG A 37 4.47 12.70 -12.57
CA ARG A 37 3.61 13.35 -13.58
C ARG A 37 3.95 14.81 -13.85
N LYS A 38 4.54 15.52 -12.88
CA LYS A 38 4.98 16.91 -13.03
C LYS A 38 6.37 17.01 -13.65
N SER A 39 7.21 16.01 -13.41
CA SER A 39 8.60 16.01 -13.83
C SER A 39 8.84 15.33 -15.18
N LEU A 40 7.92 14.48 -15.62
CA LEU A 40 7.99 13.78 -16.91
C LEU A 40 6.95 14.35 -17.91
N PRO A 41 7.28 14.44 -19.21
CA PRO A 41 8.55 14.04 -19.84
C PRO A 41 9.67 15.04 -19.54
N LEU A 42 10.90 14.53 -19.46
CA LEU A 42 12.10 15.35 -19.29
C LEU A 42 12.25 16.30 -20.49
N PRO A 43 12.35 17.63 -20.30
CA PRO A 43 12.72 18.51 -21.40
C PRO A 43 14.13 18.19 -21.91
N ASP A 44 14.37 18.37 -23.21
CA ASP A 44 15.60 18.02 -23.99
C ASP A 44 16.95 18.52 -23.41
N ARG A 45 16.96 19.23 -22.28
CA ARG A 45 18.12 19.88 -21.66
C ARG A 45 18.45 19.36 -20.26
N HIS A 46 18.33 18.07 -20.02
CA HIS A 46 18.72 17.52 -18.72
C HIS A 46 20.05 16.78 -18.80
N GLY A 47 21.09 17.42 -18.24
CA GLY A 47 22.34 16.80 -17.82
C GLY A 47 22.18 15.90 -16.59
N GLU A 48 21.01 15.26 -16.45
CA GLU A 48 20.82 14.13 -15.53
C GLU A 48 21.27 12.88 -16.29
N ASP A 49 22.03 12.01 -15.63
CA ASP A 49 22.48 10.77 -16.23
C ASP A 49 21.26 9.86 -16.45
N LEU A 50 20.83 9.72 -17.70
CA LEU A 50 19.68 8.90 -18.09
C LEU A 50 19.86 7.44 -17.68
N ALA A 51 21.10 6.94 -17.59
CA ALA A 51 21.37 5.59 -17.10
C ALA A 51 21.06 5.49 -15.61
N GLN A 52 21.54 6.45 -14.80
CA GLN A 52 21.24 6.50 -13.37
C GLN A 52 19.73 6.62 -13.10
N LEU A 53 19.04 7.48 -13.87
CA LEU A 53 17.60 7.63 -13.73
C LEU A 53 16.85 6.32 -14.05
N ALA A 54 17.30 5.57 -15.05
CA ALA A 54 16.70 4.27 -15.37
C ALA A 54 16.90 3.28 -14.22
N ASP A 55 18.13 3.19 -13.68
CA ASP A 55 18.45 2.32 -12.55
C ASP A 55 17.62 2.67 -11.30
N ASP A 56 17.48 3.97 -10.98
CA ASP A 56 16.69 4.44 -9.84
C ASP A 56 15.19 4.16 -10.00
N MET A 57 14.67 4.27 -11.24
CA MET A 57 13.27 3.94 -11.53
C MET A 57 13.01 2.43 -11.43
N ASP A 58 13.99 1.60 -11.82
CA ASP A 58 13.89 0.14 -11.65
C ASP A 58 13.87 -0.26 -10.17
N LEU A 59 14.69 0.38 -9.33
CA LEU A 59 14.64 0.19 -7.87
C LEU A 59 13.27 0.56 -7.30
N LEU A 60 12.75 1.74 -7.67
CA LEU A 60 11.43 2.18 -7.25
C LEU A 60 10.32 1.19 -7.67
N LEU A 61 10.40 0.62 -8.87
CA LEU A 61 9.46 -0.40 -9.34
C LEU A 61 9.52 -1.68 -8.49
N VAL A 62 10.70 -2.10 -8.04
CA VAL A 62 10.86 -3.25 -7.15
C VAL A 62 10.15 -2.98 -5.81
N SER A 63 10.35 -1.79 -5.22
CA SER A 63 9.67 -1.38 -3.98
C SER A 63 8.14 -1.38 -4.13
N TYR A 64 7.61 -0.86 -5.23
CA TYR A 64 6.17 -0.88 -5.49
C TYR A 64 5.60 -2.29 -5.65
N ARG A 65 6.33 -3.23 -6.25
CA ARG A 65 5.90 -4.63 -6.32
C ARG A 65 5.76 -5.24 -4.93
N ARG A 66 6.75 -5.01 -4.07
CA ARG A 66 6.70 -5.43 -2.66
C ARG A 66 5.52 -4.79 -1.92
N ALA A 67 5.24 -3.51 -2.18
CA ALA A 67 4.07 -2.83 -1.62
C ALA A 67 2.74 -3.47 -2.03
N ILE A 68 2.58 -3.81 -3.30
CA ILE A 68 1.38 -4.50 -3.80
C ILE A 68 1.19 -5.85 -3.10
N GLU A 69 2.26 -6.63 -2.96
CA GLU A 69 2.20 -7.92 -2.26
C GLU A 69 1.78 -7.77 -0.80
N LEU A 70 2.31 -6.77 -0.10
CA LEU A 70 1.95 -6.48 1.28
C LEU A 70 0.47 -6.08 1.40
N VAL A 71 0.00 -5.18 0.53
CA VAL A 71 -1.39 -4.71 0.54
C VAL A 71 -2.37 -5.84 0.20
N GLU A 72 -2.05 -6.71 -0.77
CA GLU A 72 -2.90 -7.87 -1.07
C GLU A 72 -2.95 -8.87 0.10
N LYS A 73 -1.84 -9.10 0.81
CA LYS A 73 -1.86 -9.90 2.05
C LYS A 73 -2.77 -9.27 3.10
N ALA A 74 -2.61 -7.98 3.37
CA ALA A 74 -3.44 -7.26 4.34
C ALA A 74 -4.93 -7.29 3.98
N LYS A 75 -5.27 -7.18 2.69
CA LYS A 75 -6.63 -7.29 2.18
C LYS A 75 -7.23 -8.68 2.39
N VAL A 76 -6.47 -9.74 2.12
CA VAL A 76 -6.90 -11.13 2.37
C VAL A 76 -7.16 -11.36 3.86
N GLU A 77 -6.27 -10.87 4.73
CA GLU A 77 -6.42 -10.97 6.19
C GLU A 77 -7.64 -10.21 6.70
N ALA A 78 -7.83 -8.96 6.27
CA ALA A 78 -9.01 -8.16 6.62
C ALA A 78 -10.31 -8.83 6.16
N GLY A 79 -10.31 -9.42 4.96
CA GLY A 79 -11.45 -10.19 4.44
C GLY A 79 -11.78 -11.40 5.32
N SER A 80 -10.77 -12.15 5.75
CA SER A 80 -10.93 -13.30 6.65
C SER A 80 -11.49 -12.89 8.02
N GLN A 81 -10.99 -11.79 8.59
CA GLN A 81 -11.48 -11.24 9.85
C GLN A 81 -12.94 -10.80 9.75
N LEU A 82 -13.33 -10.10 8.67
CA LEU A 82 -14.72 -9.69 8.43
C LEU A 82 -15.66 -10.88 8.30
N GLN A 83 -15.25 -11.94 7.58
CA GLN A 83 -16.05 -13.17 7.48
C GLN A 83 -16.24 -13.85 8.84
N THR A 84 -15.19 -13.86 9.66
CA THR A 84 -15.23 -14.43 11.02
C THR A 84 -16.18 -13.63 11.92
N LEU A 85 -16.08 -12.30 11.90
CA LEU A 85 -16.99 -11.41 12.63
C LEU A 85 -18.45 -11.57 12.18
N GLY A 86 -18.68 -11.69 10.87
CA GLY A 86 -20.01 -11.98 10.30
C GLY A 86 -20.58 -13.29 10.81
N ARG A 87 -19.78 -14.36 10.82
CA ARG A 87 -20.18 -15.68 11.36
C ARG A 87 -20.49 -15.63 12.86
N ASN A 88 -19.69 -14.89 13.62
CA ASN A 88 -19.89 -14.70 15.06
C ASN A 88 -21.18 -13.91 15.33
N SER A 89 -21.43 -12.84 14.60
CA SER A 89 -22.65 -12.03 14.73
C SER A 89 -23.93 -12.85 14.46
N VAL A 90 -23.93 -13.64 13.38
CA VAL A 90 -25.05 -14.55 13.04
C VAL A 90 -25.27 -15.60 14.12
N SER A 91 -24.19 -16.16 14.66
CA SER A 91 -24.28 -17.17 15.72
C SER A 91 -24.82 -16.57 17.02
N THR A 92 -24.33 -15.39 17.43
CA THR A 92 -24.83 -14.66 18.61
C THR A 92 -26.31 -14.32 18.50
N HIS A 93 -26.79 -13.90 17.32
CA HIS A 93 -28.22 -13.65 17.09
C HIS A 93 -29.05 -14.93 17.25
N LYS A 94 -28.60 -16.06 16.69
CA LYS A 94 -29.28 -17.35 16.87
C LYS A 94 -29.36 -17.78 18.33
N TYR A 95 -28.28 -17.60 19.10
CA TYR A 95 -28.30 -17.92 20.53
C TYR A 95 -29.26 -17.02 21.32
N LEU A 96 -29.30 -15.73 21.01
CA LEU A 96 -30.25 -14.79 21.63
C LEU A 96 -31.71 -15.14 21.29
N ASP A 97 -32.00 -15.50 20.04
CA ASP A 97 -33.34 -15.92 19.62
C ASP A 97 -33.79 -17.21 20.32
N ILE A 98 -32.89 -18.20 20.46
CA ILE A 98 -33.16 -19.45 21.18
C ILE A 98 -33.40 -19.16 22.67
N ALA A 99 -32.58 -18.33 23.31
CA ALA A 99 -32.77 -17.95 24.71
C ALA A 99 -34.11 -17.22 24.93
N ARG A 100 -34.53 -16.39 23.98
CA ARG A 100 -35.81 -15.66 24.04
C ARG A 100 -37.02 -16.60 23.90
N ASN A 101 -36.89 -17.68 23.12
CA ASN A 101 -37.94 -18.68 22.95
C ASN A 101 -37.99 -19.73 24.08
N MET A 102 -36.94 -19.89 24.87
CA MET A 102 -36.91 -20.81 26.03
C MET A 102 -37.28 -20.13 27.36
N GLY A 103 -37.31 -18.79 27.40
CA GLY A 103 -37.69 -17.99 28.58
C GLY A 103 -39.17 -17.56 28.60
N ALA A 104 -39.98 -18.03 27.65
CA ALA A 104 -41.44 -17.85 27.56
C ALA A 104 -42.13 -19.22 27.65
#